data_AF-A0A7F8QSX4-F1
#
_entry.id   AF-A0A7F8QSX4-F1
#
_cell.length_a   1.000
_cell.length_b   1.000
_cell.length_c   1.000
_cell.angle_alpha   90.00
_cell.angle_beta   90.00
_cell.angle_gamma   90.00
#
_symmetry.space_group_name_H-M   'P 1'
#
loop_
_entity.id
_entity.type
_entity.pdbx_description
1 polymer ?
#
loop_
_entity_poly.entity_id
_entity_poly.type
_entity_poly.pdbx_seq_one_letter_code
_entity_poly.pdbx_strand_id
1 'polypeptide(L)'
;MQNWCPSWSEDETICARNVNNEVHFFENNNFNTIANKLHLQKINDFVLSPGPQPYKVAVYVPGSKGAPSFVRLYQYPNFDGPHAALANKSFFKADKVTMLWNKKATAVLVIASTDVDKTGASYYGEQTLHYIAANGESAVVQLREYPSHLLVIKQ
;
A
#
# COMPACT_ATOMS: atom_id res chain seq x y z
N MET A 1 -14.33 -1.26 -1.16
CA MET A 1 -15.05 -0.27 -0.34
C MET A 1 -14.47 -0.30 1.07
N GLN A 2 -13.29 0.29 1.29
CA GLN A 2 -12.60 0.22 2.60
C GLN A 2 -11.94 1.55 3.03
N ASN A 3 -12.12 2.64 2.27
CA ASN A 3 -11.28 3.84 2.40
C ASN A 3 -11.80 4.87 3.42
N TRP A 4 -12.89 4.57 4.14
CA TRP A 4 -13.41 5.44 5.22
C TRP A 4 -13.09 4.91 6.62
N CYS A 5 -12.85 3.61 6.76
CA CYS A 5 -12.72 2.98 8.07
C CYS A 5 -11.42 3.43 8.74
N PRO A 6 -11.45 3.85 10.02
CA PRO A 6 -10.22 3.89 10.81
C PRO A 6 -9.57 2.50 10.85
N SER A 7 -8.25 2.48 10.96
CA SER A 7 -7.41 1.28 11.08
C SER A 7 -6.56 1.39 12.33
N TRP A 8 -6.42 0.29 13.08
CA TRP A 8 -5.65 0.26 14.31
C TRP A 8 -4.35 -0.51 14.12
N SER A 9 -3.33 -0.14 14.89
CA SER A 9 -2.17 -1.01 15.13
C SER A 9 -2.63 -2.29 15.83
N GLU A 10 -1.82 -3.35 15.72
CA GLU A 10 -2.15 -4.66 16.30
C GLU A 10 -2.27 -4.62 17.85
N ASP A 11 -1.58 -3.69 18.49
CA ASP A 11 -1.65 -3.45 19.93
C ASP A 11 -2.66 -2.36 20.33
N GLU A 12 -3.45 -1.86 19.38
CA GLU A 12 -4.50 -0.83 19.56
C GLU A 12 -4.01 0.51 20.14
N THR A 13 -2.70 0.73 20.21
CA THR A 13 -2.12 1.97 20.75
C THR A 13 -2.27 3.15 19.79
N ILE A 14 -2.26 2.87 18.48
CA ILE A 14 -2.43 3.85 17.41
C ILE A 14 -3.69 3.53 16.61
N CYS A 15 -4.47 4.56 16.35
CA CYS A 15 -5.53 4.54 15.36
C CYS A 15 -5.18 5.54 14.25
N ALA A 16 -5.27 5.10 13.00
CA ALA A 16 -5.06 5.93 11.83
C ALA A 16 -6.35 6.04 11.01
N ARG A 17 -6.58 7.20 10.41
CA ARG A 17 -7.72 7.43 9.53
C ARG A 17 -7.32 8.28 8.33
N ASN A 18 -7.79 7.88 7.16
CA ASN A 18 -7.66 8.68 5.94
C ASN A 18 -8.64 9.87 5.97
N VAL A 19 -8.12 11.07 5.74
CA VAL A 19 -8.87 12.32 5.64
C VAL A 19 -8.26 13.12 4.48
N ASN A 20 -8.97 13.22 3.35
CA ASN A 20 -8.64 14.04 2.18
C ASN A 20 -7.20 14.62 2.14
N ASN A 21 -6.27 13.91 1.48
CA ASN A 21 -4.84 14.26 1.35
C ASN A 21 -4.00 14.13 2.63
N GLU A 22 -4.55 13.57 3.70
CA GLU A 22 -3.85 13.35 4.96
C GLU A 22 -4.23 11.98 5.55
N VAL A 23 -3.31 11.40 6.31
CA VAL A 23 -3.62 10.33 7.27
C VAL A 23 -3.41 10.90 8.66
N HIS A 24 -4.47 10.94 9.45
CA HIS A 24 -4.44 11.40 10.84
C HIS A 24 -4.19 10.20 11.75
N PHE A 25 -3.31 10.39 12.72
CA PHE A 25 -2.98 9.39 13.72
C PHE A 25 -3.42 9.89 15.10
N PHE A 26 -4.04 9.00 15.85
CA PHE A 26 -4.51 9.19 17.21
C PHE A 26 -3.84 8.17 18.11
N GLU A 27 -3.51 8.56 19.33
CA GLU A 27 -2.85 7.70 20.31
C GLU A 27 -3.73 7.53 21.55
N ASN A 28 -3.59 6.39 22.22
CA ASN A 28 -4.22 6.11 23.51
C ASN A 28 -5.74 6.31 23.51
N ASN A 29 -6.38 6.01 22.37
CA ASN A 29 -7.82 6.21 22.16
C ASN A 29 -8.33 7.66 22.38
N ASN A 30 -7.44 8.66 22.32
CA ASN A 30 -7.84 10.06 22.35
C ASN A 30 -8.13 10.58 20.93
N PHE A 31 -9.39 10.50 20.51
CA PHE A 31 -9.83 10.97 19.19
C PHE A 31 -10.10 12.48 19.10
N ASN A 32 -9.92 13.22 20.20
CA ASN A 32 -10.12 14.68 20.23
C ASN A 32 -8.89 15.44 19.73
N THR A 33 -7.72 14.78 19.69
CA THR A 33 -6.45 15.42 19.35
C THR A 33 -5.69 14.56 18.37
N ILE A 34 -5.34 15.14 17.22
CA ILE A 34 -4.48 14.48 16.23
C ILE A 34 -3.06 14.47 16.79
N ALA A 35 -2.52 13.29 17.10
CA ALA A 35 -1.18 13.14 17.65
C ALA A 35 -0.12 13.42 16.59
N ASN A 36 -0.31 12.89 15.38
CA ASN A 36 0.53 13.13 14.22
C ASN A 36 -0.28 13.08 12.92
N LYS A 37 0.27 13.62 11.84
CA LYS A 37 -0.36 13.56 10.51
C LYS A 37 0.67 13.33 9.42
N LEU A 38 0.34 12.46 8.49
CA LEU A 38 1.08 12.28 7.24
C LEU A 38 0.36 13.08 6.16
N HIS A 39 0.99 14.13 5.64
CA HIS A 39 0.44 14.94 4.56
C HIS A 39 0.96 14.47 3.21
N LEU A 40 0.06 14.01 2.33
CA LEU A 40 0.41 13.62 0.97
C LEU A 40 -0.80 13.81 0.04
N GLN A 41 -0.61 14.51 -1.08
CA GLN A 41 -1.72 14.76 -1.99
C GLN A 41 -2.28 13.46 -2.58
N LYS A 42 -3.62 13.38 -2.61
CA LYS A 42 -4.43 12.34 -3.24
C LYS A 42 -4.20 10.94 -2.66
N ILE A 43 -3.93 10.81 -1.36
CA ILE A 43 -3.93 9.49 -0.70
C ILE A 43 -5.29 8.84 -0.94
N ASN A 44 -5.30 7.72 -1.66
CA ASN A 44 -6.50 6.94 -1.87
C ASN A 44 -6.67 5.92 -0.75
N ASP A 45 -5.59 5.25 -0.36
CA ASP A 45 -5.64 4.18 0.63
C ASP A 45 -4.35 4.09 1.44
N PHE A 46 -4.41 3.42 2.60
CA PHE A 46 -3.25 3.16 3.45
C PHE A 46 -3.40 1.85 4.23
N VAL A 47 -2.27 1.26 4.62
CA VAL A 47 -2.23 0.10 5.53
C VAL A 47 -1.16 0.27 6.59
N LEU A 48 -1.54 0.08 7.86
CA LEU A 48 -0.61 0.02 8.99
C LEU A 48 0.14 -1.31 9.00
N SER A 49 1.40 -1.27 9.42
CA SER A 49 2.20 -2.47 9.60
C SER A 49 1.74 -3.28 10.81
N PRO A 50 1.78 -4.62 10.75
CA PRO A 50 1.57 -5.47 11.92
C PRO A 50 2.76 -5.38 12.88
N GLY A 51 2.59 -5.93 14.08
CA GLY A 51 3.64 -6.03 15.08
C GLY A 51 3.84 -4.77 15.93
N PRO A 52 4.80 -4.84 16.86
CA PRO A 52 5.08 -3.77 17.81
C PRO A 52 5.85 -2.62 17.16
N GLN A 53 6.10 -1.57 17.95
CA GLN A 53 6.92 -0.44 17.55
C GLN A 53 8.33 -0.85 17.04
N PRO A 54 8.89 -0.09 16.09
CA PRO A 54 8.34 1.10 15.45
C PRO A 54 7.30 0.78 14.38
N TYR A 55 6.12 1.43 14.43
CA TYR A 55 5.08 1.23 13.43
C TYR A 55 5.47 1.87 12.10
N LYS A 56 5.00 1.25 11.02
CA LYS A 56 5.16 1.76 9.66
C LYS A 56 3.80 1.87 8.99
N VAL A 57 3.72 2.74 8.01
CA VAL A 57 2.52 2.95 7.20
C VAL A 57 2.90 2.90 5.74
N ALA A 58 2.13 2.14 4.96
CA ALA A 58 2.19 2.20 3.51
C ALA A 58 1.00 3.02 3.01
N VAL A 59 1.25 3.98 2.13
CA VAL A 59 0.22 4.84 1.53
C VAL A 59 0.22 4.66 0.02
N TYR A 60 -0.98 4.59 -0.55
CA TYR A 60 -1.21 4.50 -1.99
C TYR A 60 -1.76 5.83 -2.53
N VAL A 61 -1.10 6.34 -3.56
CA VAL A 61 -1.55 7.48 -4.35
C VAL A 61 -1.78 7.01 -5.79
N PRO A 62 -3.03 7.08 -6.29
CA PRO A 62 -3.33 6.69 -7.66
C PRO A 62 -2.76 7.70 -8.63
N GLY A 63 -2.27 7.18 -9.74
CA GLY A 63 -1.84 7.97 -10.89
C GLY A 63 -3.02 8.71 -11.51
N SER A 64 -2.70 9.73 -12.28
CA SER A 64 -3.67 10.42 -13.13
C SER A 64 -3.29 10.22 -14.60
N LYS A 65 -4.07 10.72 -15.55
CA LYS A 65 -3.85 10.47 -16.98
C LYS A 65 -2.42 10.81 -17.41
N GLY A 66 -1.61 9.79 -17.70
CA GLY A 66 -0.20 9.91 -18.09
C GLY A 66 0.82 9.96 -16.93
N ALA A 67 0.37 10.05 -15.68
CA ALA A 67 1.22 10.02 -14.49
C ALA A 67 1.14 8.65 -13.78
N PRO A 68 2.26 8.14 -13.23
CA PRO A 68 2.25 6.87 -12.52
C PRO A 68 1.52 6.96 -11.18
N SER A 69 1.05 5.82 -10.70
CA SER A 69 0.67 5.60 -9.31
C SER A 69 1.91 5.37 -8.45
N PHE A 70 1.79 5.57 -7.13
CA PHE A 70 2.89 5.34 -6.19
C PHE A 70 2.40 4.67 -4.91
N VAL A 71 3.26 3.81 -4.37
CA VAL A 71 3.20 3.37 -2.97
C VAL A 71 4.43 3.87 -2.23
N ARG A 72 4.21 4.52 -1.08
CA ARG A 72 5.28 5.02 -0.20
C ARG A 72 5.18 4.41 1.17
N LEU A 73 6.33 4.09 1.76
CA LEU A 73 6.44 3.58 3.13
C LEU A 73 7.02 4.68 4.01
N TYR A 74 6.46 4.85 5.20
CA TYR A 74 6.94 5.77 6.23
C TYR A 74 7.04 5.04 7.57
N GLN A 75 7.89 5.52 8.46
CA GLN A 75 7.91 5.11 9.86
C GLN A 75 7.11 6.14 10.67
N TYR A 76 6.16 5.70 11.48
CA TYR A 76 5.50 6.60 12.44
C TYR A 76 6.48 7.01 13.55
N PRO A 77 6.49 8.27 14.03
CA PRO A 77 5.76 9.44 13.52
C PRO A 77 6.55 10.28 12.49
N ASN A 78 7.61 9.73 11.90
CA ASN A 78 8.55 10.44 11.03
C ASN A 78 7.99 10.59 9.60
N PHE A 79 7.26 11.68 9.36
CA PHE A 79 6.62 11.96 8.07
C PHE A 79 7.23 13.11 7.28
N ASP A 80 8.03 13.95 7.94
CA ASP A 80 8.55 15.18 7.36
C ASP A 80 10.03 15.10 7.00
N GLY A 81 10.40 15.82 5.93
CA GLY A 81 11.76 15.94 5.45
C GLY A 81 12.10 15.05 4.25
N PRO A 82 13.26 15.30 3.61
CA PRO A 82 13.64 14.66 2.34
C PRO A 82 13.86 13.14 2.43
N HIS A 83 14.04 12.61 3.65
CA HIS A 83 14.33 11.19 3.91
C HIS A 83 13.25 10.51 4.76
N ALA A 84 12.08 11.13 4.94
CA ALA A 84 10.99 10.56 5.73
C ALA A 84 10.42 9.28 5.10
N ALA A 85 10.36 9.23 3.77
CA ALA A 85 9.92 8.04 3.07
C ALA A 85 11.02 6.96 3.12
N LEU A 86 10.72 5.85 3.77
CA LEU A 86 11.55 4.65 3.83
C LEU A 86 11.74 4.02 2.44
N ALA A 87 10.67 4.06 1.63
CA ALA A 87 10.66 3.57 0.26
C ALA A 87 9.59 4.29 -0.56
N ASN A 88 9.83 4.41 -1.86
CA ASN A 88 8.89 5.00 -2.82
C ASN A 88 8.94 4.21 -4.13
N LYS A 89 7.86 3.53 -4.49
CA LYS A 89 7.76 2.73 -5.72
C LYS A 89 6.64 3.27 -6.59
N SER A 90 6.99 3.62 -7.83
CA SER A 90 6.07 4.03 -8.88
C SER A 90 5.70 2.86 -9.80
N PHE A 91 4.47 2.85 -10.28
CA PHE A 91 4.00 1.92 -11.32
C PHE A 91 2.87 2.54 -12.14
N PHE A 92 2.70 2.08 -13.38
CA PHE A 92 1.60 2.49 -14.25
C PHE A 92 0.49 1.44 -14.24
N LYS A 93 -0.68 1.79 -14.79
CA LYS A 93 -1.82 0.89 -14.99
C LYS A 93 -2.28 0.20 -13.69
N ALA A 94 -3.01 0.92 -12.86
CA ALA A 94 -3.53 0.38 -11.61
C ALA A 94 -4.91 0.96 -11.30
N ASP A 95 -5.96 0.24 -11.70
CA ASP A 95 -7.34 0.59 -11.36
C ASP A 95 -7.65 0.19 -9.91
N LYS A 96 -7.10 -0.95 -9.48
CA LYS A 96 -7.19 -1.47 -8.11
C LYS A 96 -5.81 -1.75 -7.57
N VAL A 97 -5.62 -1.44 -6.29
CA VAL A 97 -4.38 -1.71 -5.57
C VAL A 97 -4.69 -2.35 -4.23
N THR A 98 -4.00 -3.44 -3.93
CA THR A 98 -4.00 -4.08 -2.61
C THR A 98 -2.59 -4.04 -2.04
N MET A 99 -2.45 -3.59 -0.80
CA MET A 99 -1.17 -3.53 -0.09
C MET A 99 -1.18 -4.53 1.07
N LEU A 100 -0.19 -5.42 1.12
CA LEU A 100 -0.09 -6.47 2.13
C LEU A 100 1.27 -6.42 2.81
N TRP A 101 1.28 -6.10 4.10
CA TRP A 101 2.51 -6.19 4.91
C TRP A 101 2.87 -7.66 5.17
N ASN A 102 4.17 -7.96 5.16
CA ASN A 102 4.63 -9.22 5.75
C ASN A 102 4.52 -9.17 7.29
N LYS A 103 4.46 -10.34 7.94
CA LYS A 103 4.30 -10.44 9.40
C LYS A 103 5.37 -9.71 10.22
N LYS A 104 6.57 -9.52 9.65
CA LYS A 104 7.69 -8.83 10.32
C LYS A 104 7.70 -7.32 10.10
N ALA A 105 6.72 -6.76 9.36
CA ALA A 105 6.68 -5.34 9.01
C ALA A 105 7.96 -4.82 8.33
N THR A 106 8.65 -5.67 7.57
CA THR A 106 9.88 -5.31 6.84
C THR A 106 9.63 -5.04 5.37
N ALA A 107 8.52 -5.51 4.82
CA ALA A 107 8.18 -5.29 3.42
C ALA A 107 6.67 -5.33 3.17
N VAL A 108 6.28 -4.69 2.08
CA VAL A 108 4.92 -4.65 1.54
C VAL A 108 4.92 -5.31 0.17
N LEU A 109 3.95 -6.20 -0.02
CA LEU A 109 3.57 -6.71 -1.32
C LEU A 109 2.42 -5.85 -1.86
N VAL A 110 2.61 -5.28 -3.04
CA VAL A 110 1.60 -4.46 -3.72
C VAL A 110 1.12 -5.19 -4.95
N ILE A 111 -0.17 -5.49 -4.97
CA ILE A 111 -0.86 -6.08 -6.12
C ILE A 111 -1.58 -4.93 -6.83
N ALA A 112 -1.17 -4.63 -8.06
CA ALA A 112 -1.84 -3.65 -8.91
C ALA A 112 -2.53 -4.36 -10.06
N SER A 113 -3.82 -4.12 -10.25
CA SER A 113 -4.59 -4.71 -11.35
C SER A 113 -5.35 -3.67 -12.15
N THR A 114 -5.59 -3.98 -13.42
CA THR A 114 -6.47 -3.24 -14.32
C THR A 114 -7.66 -4.10 -14.71
N ASP A 115 -8.83 -3.49 -14.72
CA ASP A 115 -10.04 -4.14 -15.25
C ASP A 115 -10.00 -4.06 -16.80
N VAL A 116 -10.79 -4.90 -17.47
CA VAL A 116 -10.79 -5.07 -18.93
C VAL A 116 -10.95 -3.73 -19.66
N ASP A 117 -9.98 -3.39 -20.52
CA ASP A 117 -10.10 -2.26 -21.44
C ASP A 117 -11.35 -2.45 -22.31
N LYS A 118 -12.11 -1.37 -22.52
CA LYS A 118 -13.34 -1.33 -23.33
C LYS A 118 -13.17 -1.77 -24.80
N THR A 119 -11.96 -2.16 -25.20
CA THR A 119 -11.55 -2.59 -26.53
C THR A 119 -11.59 -4.12 -26.73
N GLY A 120 -11.78 -4.91 -25.66
CA GLY A 120 -11.93 -6.37 -25.76
C GLY A 120 -10.66 -7.15 -26.12
N ALA A 121 -9.48 -6.51 -26.09
CA ALA A 121 -8.20 -7.12 -26.47
C ALA A 121 -7.58 -8.02 -25.39
N SER A 122 -8.06 -7.98 -24.15
CA SER A 122 -7.61 -8.85 -23.05
C SER A 122 -8.77 -9.13 -22.11
N TYR A 123 -9.25 -10.37 -22.10
CA TYR A 123 -10.49 -10.77 -21.41
C TYR A 123 -10.34 -10.86 -19.88
N TYR A 124 -9.10 -10.88 -19.35
CA TYR A 124 -8.82 -11.15 -17.94
C TYR A 124 -8.17 -9.98 -17.17
N GLY A 125 -7.99 -8.81 -17.80
CA GLY A 125 -7.25 -7.69 -17.19
C GLY A 125 -5.73 -7.97 -17.09
N GLU A 126 -4.97 -7.02 -16.56
CA GLU A 126 -3.53 -7.16 -16.29
C GLU A 126 -3.30 -7.04 -14.78
N GLN A 127 -2.51 -7.96 -14.18
CA GLN A 127 -2.08 -7.88 -12.79
C GLN A 127 -0.57 -7.86 -12.69
N THR A 128 -0.04 -6.89 -11.94
CA THR A 128 1.38 -6.76 -11.62
C THR A 128 1.60 -6.85 -10.13
N LEU A 129 2.74 -7.44 -9.75
CA LEU A 129 3.11 -7.64 -8.37
C LEU A 129 4.39 -6.86 -8.07
N HIS A 130 4.39 -6.06 -7.01
CA HIS A 130 5.54 -5.25 -6.62
C HIS A 130 5.94 -5.58 -5.20
N TYR A 131 7.23 -5.78 -4.99
CA TYR A 131 7.84 -5.90 -3.67
C TYR A 131 8.46 -4.56 -3.28
N ILE A 132 8.19 -4.09 -2.06
CA ILE A 132 8.76 -2.86 -1.51
C ILE A 132 9.22 -3.14 -0.08
N ALA A 133 10.51 -3.07 0.16
CA ALA A 133 11.10 -3.24 1.49
C ALA A 133 11.27 -1.89 2.19
N ALA A 134 11.16 -1.91 3.52
CA ALA A 134 11.31 -0.73 4.37
C ALA A 134 12.75 -0.17 4.41
N ASN A 135 13.73 -0.86 3.82
CA ASN A 135 15.10 -0.38 3.62
C ASN A 135 15.28 0.38 2.29
N GLY A 136 14.21 0.56 1.51
CA GLY A 136 14.23 1.24 0.21
C GLY A 136 14.34 0.31 -1.00
N GLU A 137 14.66 -0.97 -0.82
CA GLU A 137 14.74 -1.92 -1.93
C GLU A 137 13.34 -2.17 -2.51
N SER A 138 13.24 -2.26 -3.83
CA SER A 138 11.98 -2.62 -4.49
C SER A 138 12.21 -3.41 -5.76
N ALA A 139 11.27 -4.29 -6.10
CA ALA A 139 11.31 -5.11 -7.29
C ALA A 139 9.92 -5.26 -7.90
N VAL A 140 9.87 -5.58 -9.19
CA VAL A 140 8.66 -6.10 -9.84
C VAL A 140 8.79 -7.62 -9.80
N VAL A 141 7.78 -8.29 -9.26
CA VAL A 141 7.75 -9.75 -9.18
C VAL A 141 6.99 -10.25 -10.41
N GLN A 142 7.68 -10.99 -11.27
CA GLN A 142 7.05 -11.59 -12.43
C GLN A 142 6.23 -12.81 -12.01
N LEU A 143 4.94 -12.75 -12.25
CA LEU A 143 4.06 -13.90 -12.15
C LEU A 143 4.35 -14.77 -13.38
N ARG A 144 4.95 -15.95 -13.19
CA ARG A 144 5.03 -16.93 -14.26
C ARG A 144 3.60 -17.42 -14.52
N GLU A 145 3.11 -17.19 -15.73
CA GLU A 145 1.94 -17.92 -16.21
C GLU A 145 2.30 -19.41 -16.20
N TYR A 146 1.75 -20.16 -15.25
CA TYR A 146 1.74 -21.60 -15.39
C TYR A 146 0.77 -21.89 -16.54
N PRO A 147 1.21 -22.56 -17.63
CA PRO A 147 0.27 -23.00 -18.65
C PRO A 147 -0.78 -23.89 -17.97
N SER A 148 -2.04 -23.57 -18.22
CA SER A 148 -3.26 -24.17 -17.66
C SER A 148 -3.41 -25.70 -17.84
N HIS A 149 -2.37 -26.39 -18.33
CA HIS A 149 -2.36 -27.83 -18.62
C HIS A 149 -1.44 -28.67 -17.72
N LEU A 150 -0.74 -28.08 -16.74
CA LEU A 150 0.16 -28.84 -15.85
C LEU A 150 -0.21 -28.67 -14.36
N LEU A 151 -1.45 -29.04 -14.02
CA LEU A 151 -1.80 -29.50 -12.68
C LEU A 151 -2.01 -31.02 -12.75
N VAL A 152 -0.91 -31.76 -12.92
CA VAL A 152 -0.87 -33.14 -12.44
C VAL A 152 -0.30 -33.08 -11.04
N ILE A 153 -1.19 -33.24 -10.06
CA ILE A 153 -0.86 -33.52 -8.67
C ILE A 153 -0.01 -34.78 -8.68
N LYS A 154 1.30 -34.67 -8.42
CA LYS A 154 2.06 -35.81 -7.90
C LYS A 154 1.83 -35.85 -6.40
N GLN A 155 1.13 -36.90 -6.00
CA GLN A 155 1.00 -37.41 -4.64
C GLN A 155 2.38 -37.63 -4.00
#